data_AF-A0A842P6Z5-F1
#
_entry.id   AF-A0A842P6Z5-F1
#
_cell.length_a   1.000
_cell.length_b   1.000
_cell.length_c   1.000
_cell.angle_alpha   90.00
_cell.angle_beta   90.00
_cell.angle_gamma   90.00
#
_symmetry.space_group_name_H-M   'P 1'
#
loop_
_entity.id
_entity.type
_entity.pdbx_description
1 polymer ?
#
loop_
_entity_poly.entity_id
_entity_poly.type
_entity_poly.pdbx_seq_one_letter_code
_entity_poly.pdbx_strand_id
1 'polypeptide(L)'
;MNVRDIQIRELPSLFEVEESEQILLFSIKPEFSELILSGKKTVELRKQVPKKKSRYAIIYESSPSKGITGLFVIKSIQVKPIREISRLLSEACVSSQFLGEYYRGYNKGVVIEIENAFRFERKMSLYALRELMDFAPPQDFCYFDVNLVQEVLR
;
A
#
# COMPACT_ATOMS: atom_id res chain seq x y z
N MET A 1 7.63 -8.19 12.65
CA MET A 1 7.81 -6.98 11.82
C MET A 1 8.42 -5.91 12.70
N ASN A 2 9.43 -5.17 12.22
CA ASN A 2 10.06 -4.12 13.02
C ASN A 2 9.35 -2.80 12.69
N VAL A 3 8.51 -2.31 13.61
CA VAL A 3 7.77 -1.05 13.42
C VAL A 3 8.71 0.08 13.83
N ARG A 4 9.03 0.97 12.88
CA ARG A 4 9.81 2.18 13.14
C ARG A 4 9.04 3.38 12.62
N ASP A 5 8.89 4.38 13.48
CA ASP A 5 8.57 5.73 13.04
C ASP A 5 9.82 6.26 12.35
N ILE A 6 9.69 6.58 11.07
CA ILE A 6 10.79 7.13 10.27
C ILE A 6 10.43 8.53 9.84
N GLN A 7 11.41 9.42 9.93
CA GLN A 7 11.24 10.74 9.36
C GLN A 7 11.21 10.61 7.85
N ILE A 8 10.29 11.33 7.25
CA ILE A 8 9.99 11.19 5.84
C ILE A 8 11.23 11.49 4.95
N ARG A 9 12.08 12.43 5.39
CA ARG A 9 13.38 12.76 4.76
C ARG A 9 14.41 11.62 4.77
N GLU A 10 14.22 10.58 5.57
CA GLU A 10 15.14 9.42 5.64
C GLU A 10 14.83 8.38 4.57
N LEU A 11 13.68 8.48 3.90
CA LEU A 11 13.22 7.53 2.89
C LEU A 11 14.23 7.37 1.74
N PRO A 12 14.80 8.43 1.13
CA PRO A 12 15.79 8.28 0.06
C PRO A 12 17.09 7.60 0.53
N SER A 13 17.44 7.70 1.82
CA SER A 13 18.62 7.03 2.38
C SER A 13 18.35 5.61 2.89
N LEU A 14 17.09 5.30 3.25
CA LEU A 14 16.63 3.96 3.64
C LEU A 14 16.35 3.07 2.42
N PHE A 15 16.19 3.68 1.26
CA PHE A 15 15.83 3.02 0.03
C PHE A 15 16.90 3.28 -1.03
N GLU A 16 17.55 2.21 -1.49
CA GLU A 16 18.23 2.21 -2.79
C GLU A 16 17.17 2.24 -3.91
N VAL A 17 16.32 3.28 -3.96
CA VAL A 17 15.42 3.48 -5.10
C VAL A 17 16.28 4.05 -6.21
N GLU A 18 16.57 3.26 -7.24
CA GLU A 18 17.11 3.83 -8.47
C GLU A 18 16.12 4.86 -9.02
N GLU A 19 16.62 5.94 -9.62
CA GLU A 19 15.84 7.07 -10.14
C GLU A 19 14.75 6.66 -11.16
N SER A 20 14.80 5.41 -11.64
CA SER A 20 13.85 4.80 -12.58
C SER A 20 12.76 3.92 -11.93
N GLU A 21 12.86 3.62 -10.62
CA GLU A 21 11.94 2.68 -9.97
C GLU A 21 10.59 3.35 -9.67
N GLN A 22 9.50 2.64 -9.96
CA GLN A 22 8.14 3.15 -9.80
C GLN A 22 7.57 2.67 -8.48
N ILE A 23 6.96 3.58 -7.71
CA ILE A 23 6.37 3.25 -6.41
C ILE A 23 4.88 3.02 -6.61
N LEU A 24 4.34 1.95 -6.04
CA LEU A 24 2.89 1.74 -6.05
C LEU A 24 2.23 2.67 -5.05
N LEU A 25 1.02 3.14 -5.35
CA LEU A 25 0.17 3.79 -4.36
C LEU A 25 -1.16 3.05 -4.30
N PHE A 26 -1.49 2.58 -3.10
CA PHE A 26 -2.76 1.92 -2.81
C PHE A 26 -3.66 2.84 -1.99
N SER A 27 -4.92 2.95 -2.40
CA SER A 27 -5.98 3.45 -1.53
C SER A 27 -6.43 2.32 -0.61
N ILE A 28 -6.29 2.52 0.70
CA ILE A 28 -6.57 1.52 1.75
C ILE A 28 -7.50 2.17 2.78
N LYS A 29 -8.49 1.41 3.28
CA LYS A 29 -9.33 1.93 4.36
C LYS A 29 -8.53 2.10 5.66
N PRO A 30 -8.80 3.11 6.49
CA PRO A 30 -8.01 3.38 7.70
C PRO A 30 -7.84 2.15 8.62
N GLU A 31 -8.88 1.32 8.78
CA GLU A 31 -8.80 0.13 9.63
C GLU A 31 -7.77 -0.90 9.13
N PHE A 32 -7.59 -1.04 7.81
CA PHE A 32 -6.59 -1.96 7.25
C PHE A 32 -5.21 -1.33 7.18
N SER A 33 -5.13 -0.01 6.93
CA SER A 33 -3.87 0.75 6.99
C SER A 33 -3.21 0.59 8.36
N GLU A 34 -3.97 0.76 9.44
CA GLU A 34 -3.47 0.59 10.81
C GLU A 34 -2.92 -0.82 11.06
N LEU A 35 -3.59 -1.85 10.54
CA LEU A 35 -3.12 -3.23 10.67
C LEU A 35 -1.81 -3.48 9.91
N ILE A 36 -1.64 -2.84 8.74
CA ILE A 36 -0.38 -2.91 7.98
C ILE A 36 0.72 -2.19 8.75
N LEU A 37 0.48 -0.94 9.16
CA LEU A 37 1.47 -0.09 9.82
C LEU A 37 1.89 -0.59 11.21
N SER A 38 1.01 -1.32 11.92
CA SER A 38 1.35 -2.02 13.16
C SER A 38 2.00 -3.40 12.95
N GLY A 39 2.08 -3.86 11.69
CA GLY A 39 2.65 -5.14 11.30
C GLY A 39 1.79 -6.36 11.59
N LYS A 40 0.51 -6.18 11.90
CA LYS A 40 -0.46 -7.28 12.11
C LYS A 40 -0.92 -7.87 10.78
N LYS A 41 -1.18 -7.03 9.78
CA LYS A 41 -1.56 -7.43 8.43
C LYS A 41 -0.31 -7.53 7.57
N THR A 42 0.03 -8.75 7.18
CA THR A 42 1.24 -9.09 6.41
C THR A 42 0.93 -9.43 4.96
N VAL A 43 -0.35 -9.47 4.58
CA VAL A 43 -0.81 -9.71 3.22
C VAL A 43 -1.81 -8.64 2.80
N GLU A 44 -1.60 -8.01 1.65
CA GLU A 44 -2.57 -7.14 0.98
C GLU A 44 -3.18 -7.84 -0.24
N LEU A 45 -4.49 -7.70 -0.41
CA LEU A 45 -5.27 -8.38 -1.45
C LEU A 45 -5.77 -7.36 -2.48
N ARG A 46 -5.56 -7.65 -3.78
CA ARG A 46 -6.01 -6.80 -4.88
C ARG A 46 -6.60 -7.62 -6.02
N LYS A 47 -7.44 -7.01 -6.84
CA LYS A 47 -7.99 -7.65 -8.05
C LYS A 47 -7.08 -7.51 -9.26
N GLN A 48 -6.48 -6.33 -9.41
CA GLN A 48 -5.64 -5.98 -10.54
C GLN A 48 -4.16 -6.20 -10.23
N VAL A 49 -3.43 -6.73 -11.22
CA VAL A 49 -1.99 -6.99 -11.13
C VAL A 49 -1.22 -5.73 -11.50
N PRO A 50 -0.29 -5.25 -10.65
CA PRO A 50 0.69 -4.24 -11.04
C PRO A 50 1.47 -4.65 -12.30
N LYS A 51 1.51 -3.78 -13.30
CA LYS A 51 2.18 -4.02 -14.59
C LYS A 51 3.69 -3.86 -14.53
N LYS A 52 4.17 -3.00 -13.63
CA LYS A 52 5.58 -2.73 -13.35
C LYS A 52 5.97 -3.33 -12.02
N LYS A 53 7.23 -3.76 -11.90
CA LYS A 53 7.83 -4.15 -10.62
C LYS A 53 7.98 -2.92 -9.75
N SER A 54 7.71 -3.09 -8.46
CA SER A 54 7.84 -2.06 -7.44
C SER A 54 8.29 -2.73 -6.15
N ARG A 55 9.38 -2.25 -5.56
CA ARG A 55 9.82 -2.67 -4.22
C ARG A 55 8.98 -2.05 -3.10
N TYR A 56 8.37 -0.90 -3.35
CA TYR A 56 7.64 -0.13 -2.34
C TYR A 56 6.20 0.15 -2.76
N ALA A 57 5.33 0.24 -1.77
CA ALA A 57 3.97 0.73 -1.92
C ALA A 57 3.61 1.76 -0.85
N ILE A 58 3.19 2.94 -1.29
CA ILE A 58 2.63 4.01 -0.46
C ILE A 58 1.20 3.64 -0.07
N ILE A 59 0.88 3.92 1.19
CA ILE A 59 -0.46 3.80 1.75
C ILE A 59 -1.12 5.18 1.72
N TYR A 60 -2.11 5.35 0.84
CA TYR A 60 -3.08 6.42 0.96
C TYR A 60 -4.30 5.90 1.71
N GLU A 61 -4.63 6.52 2.85
CA GLU A 61 -5.85 6.21 3.56
C GLU A 61 -7.05 6.90 2.92
N SER A 62 -8.09 6.12 2.64
CA SER A 62 -9.38 6.64 2.20
C SER A 62 -10.11 7.40 3.32
N SER A 63 -11.35 7.81 3.05
CA SER A 63 -12.21 8.41 4.07
C SER A 63 -12.34 7.53 5.33
N PRO A 64 -12.42 8.11 6.54
CA PRO A 64 -12.39 9.54 6.86
C PRO A 64 -10.99 10.19 6.89
N SER A 65 -9.90 9.42 6.89
CA SER A 65 -8.54 9.98 7.06
C SER A 65 -8.11 10.85 5.88
N LYS A 66 -8.19 10.36 4.63
CA LYS A 66 -7.88 11.11 3.40
C LYS A 66 -6.45 11.68 3.35
N GLY A 67 -5.45 10.81 3.24
CA GLY A 67 -4.06 11.24 3.06
C GLY A 67 -3.06 10.09 3.05
N ILE A 68 -1.82 10.38 2.67
CA ILE A 68 -0.70 9.42 2.73
C ILE A 68 -0.21 9.33 4.18
N THR A 69 -0.21 8.13 4.75
CA THR A 69 0.13 7.89 6.16
C THR A 69 1.36 7.02 6.38
N GLY A 70 1.88 6.40 5.32
CA GLY A 70 3.05 5.56 5.40
C GLY A 70 3.28 4.78 4.12
N LEU A 71 4.12 3.76 4.23
CA LEU A 71 4.38 2.83 3.14
C LEU A 71 4.70 1.44 3.67
N PHE A 72 4.79 0.48 2.76
CA PHE A 72 5.33 -0.84 3.06
C PHE A 72 6.26 -1.36 1.96
N VAL A 73 7.14 -2.28 2.34
CA VAL A 73 8.07 -3.00 1.47
C VAL A 73 7.38 -4.25 0.97
N ILE A 74 7.39 -4.43 -0.35
CA ILE A 74 6.80 -5.58 -1.02
C ILE A 74 7.82 -6.71 -1.01
N LYS A 75 7.48 -7.80 -0.31
CA LYS A 75 8.26 -9.05 -0.35
C LYS A 75 8.04 -9.80 -1.65
N SER A 76 6.78 -9.96 -2.05
CA SER A 76 6.41 -10.62 -3.30
C SER A 76 5.01 -10.19 -3.77
N ILE A 77 4.77 -10.30 -5.08
CA ILE A 77 3.45 -10.12 -5.69
C ILE A 77 3.13 -11.39 -6.47
N GLN A 78 2.02 -12.05 -6.13
CA GLN A 78 1.63 -13.32 -6.73
C GLN A 78 0.17 -13.28 -7.15
N VAL A 79 -0.14 -13.88 -8.30
CA VAL A 79 -1.53 -14.14 -8.70
C VAL A 79 -1.91 -15.53 -8.21
N LYS A 80 -2.95 -15.62 -7.38
CA LYS A 80 -3.41 -16.88 -6.80
C LYS A 80 -4.89 -17.14 -7.08
N PRO A 81 -5.31 -18.41 -7.25
CA PRO A 81 -6.71 -18.79 -7.22
C PRO A 81 -7.39 -18.38 -5.90
N ILE A 82 -8.68 -18.01 -5.92
CA ILE A 82 -9.41 -17.60 -4.70
C ILE A 82 -9.37 -18.69 -3.60
N ARG A 83 -9.37 -19.97 -3.98
CA ARG A 83 -9.23 -21.11 -3.04
C ARG A 83 -7.90 -21.13 -2.28
N GLU A 84 -6.85 -20.50 -2.82
CA GLU A 84 -5.57 -20.37 -2.14
C GLU A 84 -5.54 -19.10 -1.31
N ILE A 85 -6.16 -18.01 -1.80
CA ILE A 85 -6.32 -16.76 -1.04
C ILE A 85 -7.14 -17.01 0.24
N SER A 86 -8.11 -17.92 0.23
CA SER A 86 -8.90 -18.26 1.42
C SER A 86 -8.07 -18.85 2.57
N ARG A 87 -6.83 -19.29 2.30
CA ARG A 87 -5.89 -19.78 3.31
C ARG A 87 -5.06 -18.66 3.94
N LEU A 88 -5.14 -17.44 3.39
CA LEU A 88 -4.35 -16.27 3.78
C LEU A 88 -5.19 -15.20 4.49
N LEU A 89 -6.42 -15.54 4.89
CA LEU A 89 -7.38 -14.57 5.44
C LEU A 89 -6.93 -14.00 6.80
N SER A 90 -6.22 -14.80 7.59
CA SER A 90 -5.67 -14.38 8.88
C SER A 90 -4.59 -13.32 8.69
N GLU A 91 -3.63 -13.59 7.79
CA GLU A 91 -2.52 -12.71 7.42
C GLU A 91 -3.01 -11.44 6.71
N ALA A 92 -4.11 -11.56 5.94
CA ALA A 92 -4.77 -10.43 5.31
C ALA A 92 -5.73 -9.68 6.26
N CYS A 93 -5.94 -10.19 7.48
CA CYS A 93 -6.85 -9.66 8.48
C CYS A 93 -8.27 -9.38 7.95
N VAL A 94 -8.82 -10.31 7.16
CA VAL A 94 -10.16 -10.20 6.57
C VAL A 94 -10.98 -11.46 6.86
N SER A 95 -12.30 -11.33 6.87
CA SER A 95 -13.20 -12.46 7.08
C SER A 95 -13.42 -13.27 5.78
N SER A 96 -13.94 -14.48 5.92
CA SER A 96 -14.44 -15.27 4.77
C SER A 96 -15.58 -14.56 4.03
N GLN A 97 -16.44 -13.85 4.76
CA GLN A 97 -17.48 -13.00 4.16
C GLN A 97 -16.86 -11.91 3.28
N PHE A 98 -15.85 -11.20 3.79
CA PHE A 98 -15.13 -10.19 3.01
C PHE A 98 -14.54 -10.81 1.74
N LEU A 99 -13.93 -11.99 1.81
CA LEU A 99 -13.40 -12.68 0.63
C LEU A 99 -14.48 -12.90 -0.43
N GLY A 100 -15.63 -13.43 -0.04
CA GLY A 100 -16.75 -13.73 -0.95
C GLY A 100 -17.38 -12.49 -1.56
N GLU A 101 -17.51 -11.41 -0.80
CA GLU A 101 -18.01 -10.13 -1.31
C GLU A 101 -16.99 -9.43 -2.21
N TYR A 102 -15.75 -9.34 -1.76
CA TYR A 102 -14.68 -8.65 -2.46
C TYR A 102 -14.37 -9.33 -3.79
N TYR A 103 -14.21 -10.66 -3.82
CA TYR A 103 -13.90 -11.41 -5.04
C TYR A 103 -15.13 -11.98 -5.76
N ARG A 104 -16.35 -11.45 -5.51
CA ARG A 104 -17.55 -11.88 -6.23
C ARG A 104 -17.36 -11.76 -7.75
N GLY A 105 -17.49 -12.88 -8.45
CA GLY A 105 -17.30 -12.95 -9.91
C GLY A 105 -15.85 -13.12 -10.38
N TYR A 106 -14.88 -13.28 -9.46
CA TYR A 106 -13.46 -13.49 -9.78
C TYR A 106 -13.02 -14.92 -9.40
N ASN A 107 -12.17 -15.54 -10.24
CA ASN A 107 -11.60 -16.87 -9.97
C ASN A 107 -10.16 -16.82 -9.42
N LYS A 108 -9.52 -15.65 -9.48
CA LYS A 108 -8.17 -15.38 -9.00
C LYS A 108 -8.06 -13.95 -8.48
N GLY A 109 -7.03 -13.70 -7.69
CA GLY A 109 -6.68 -12.39 -7.16
C GLY A 109 -5.18 -12.24 -6.99
N VAL A 110 -4.77 -11.06 -6.56
CA VAL A 110 -3.39 -10.69 -6.30
C VAL A 110 -3.14 -10.70 -4.81
N VAL A 111 -2.06 -11.36 -4.42
CA VAL A 111 -1.53 -11.46 -3.07
C VAL A 111 -0.22 -10.70 -3.04
N ILE A 112 -0.18 -9.64 -2.25
CA ILE A 112 1.01 -8.83 -2.02
C ILE A 112 1.49 -9.14 -0.61
N GLU A 113 2.63 -9.81 -0.50
CA GLU A 113 3.26 -10.09 0.79
C GLU A 113 4.05 -8.86 1.27
N ILE A 114 3.84 -8.49 2.52
CA ILE A 114 4.44 -7.31 3.16
C ILE A 114 5.62 -7.75 4.01
N GLU A 115 6.81 -7.22 3.71
CA GLU A 115 8.02 -7.50 4.49
C GLU A 115 8.10 -6.63 5.74
N ASN A 116 8.03 -5.32 5.55
CA ASN A 116 8.07 -4.29 6.59
C ASN A 116 7.11 -3.15 6.23
N ALA A 117 6.61 -2.45 7.25
CA ALA A 117 5.77 -1.28 7.08
C ALA A 117 6.32 -0.13 7.94
N PHE A 118 6.16 1.09 7.42
CA PHE A 118 6.70 2.30 8.02
C PHE A 118 5.63 3.38 8.07
N ARG A 119 5.38 3.89 9.27
CA ARG A 119 4.46 5.00 9.50
C ARG A 119 5.21 6.31 9.32
N PHE A 120 4.57 7.27 8.67
CA PHE A 120 5.05 8.63 8.61
C PHE A 120 4.61 9.39 9.86
N GLU A 121 5.53 10.15 10.46
CA GLU A 121 5.24 11.00 11.63
C GLU A 121 4.10 11.99 11.36
N ARG A 122 3.98 12.45 10.11
CA ARG A 122 2.93 13.36 9.66
C ARG A 122 2.25 12.82 8.43
N LYS A 123 0.91 12.82 8.44
CA LYS A 123 0.11 12.51 7.27
C LYS A 123 0.21 13.64 6.25
N MET A 124 0.48 13.31 4.99
CA MET A 124 0.22 14.25 3.90
C MET A 124 -1.25 14.18 3.50
N SER A 125 -1.99 15.26 3.76
CA SER A 125 -3.43 15.32 3.48
C SER A 125 -3.74 15.34 1.99
N LEU A 126 -4.96 14.92 1.61
CA LEU A 126 -5.45 15.07 0.24
C LEU A 126 -5.41 16.52 -0.26
N TYR A 127 -5.60 17.50 0.63
CA TYR A 127 -5.49 18.91 0.29
C TYR A 127 -4.06 19.26 -0.13
N ALA A 128 -3.07 18.91 0.71
CA ALA A 128 -1.66 19.17 0.40
C ALA A 128 -1.21 18.46 -0.89
N LEU A 129 -1.66 17.23 -1.14
CA LEU A 129 -1.37 16.53 -2.40
C LEU A 129 -1.90 17.29 -3.61
N ARG A 130 -3.10 17.88 -3.51
CA ARG A 130 -3.73 18.61 -4.61
C ARG A 130 -3.11 19.97 -4.88
N GLU A 131 -2.48 20.57 -3.89
CA GLU A 131 -1.68 21.80 -4.08
C GLU A 131 -0.38 21.51 -4.86
N LEU A 132 0.16 20.29 -4.74
CA LEU A 132 1.41 19.89 -5.41
C LEU A 132 1.18 19.26 -6.79
N MET A 133 0.08 18.54 -6.98
CA MET A 133 -0.18 17.75 -8.18
C MET A 133 -1.68 17.53 -8.40
N ASP A 134 -2.09 17.24 -9.64
CA ASP A 134 -3.45 16.78 -9.92
C ASP A 134 -3.66 15.36 -9.37
N PHE A 135 -4.11 15.27 -8.12
CA PHE A 135 -4.23 14.02 -7.39
C PHE A 135 -5.69 13.61 -7.11
N ALA A 136 -5.99 12.37 -7.51
CA ALA A 136 -7.17 11.63 -7.13
C ALA A 136 -6.76 10.26 -6.55
N PRO A 137 -7.36 9.82 -5.41
CA PRO A 137 -7.08 8.50 -4.86
C PRO A 137 -7.42 7.39 -5.87
N PRO A 138 -6.52 6.41 -6.08
CA PRO A 138 -6.79 5.36 -7.06
C PRO A 138 -7.86 4.40 -6.56
N GLN A 139 -8.65 3.86 -7.49
CA GLN A 139 -9.62 2.80 -7.19
C GLN A 139 -8.91 1.45 -6.93
N ASP A 140 -7.96 1.08 -7.79
CA ASP A 140 -7.15 -0.13 -7.64
C ASP A 140 -5.75 0.21 -7.13
N PHE A 141 -4.94 0.88 -7.95
CA PHE A 141 -3.63 1.45 -7.61
C PHE A 141 -3.20 2.43 -8.70
N CYS A 142 -2.21 3.27 -8.40
CA CYS A 142 -1.47 4.02 -9.42
C CYS A 142 0.04 3.90 -9.18
N TYR A 143 0.83 4.39 -10.13
CA TYR A 143 2.27 4.57 -9.96
C TYR A 143 2.54 6.00 -9.54
N PHE A 144 3.30 6.14 -8.47
CA PHE A 144 3.74 7.41 -7.92
C PHE A 144 5.22 7.60 -8.27
N ASP A 145 5.56 8.77 -8.81
CA ASP A 145 6.92 9.11 -9.22
C ASP A 145 7.80 9.32 -7.97
N VAL A 146 9.00 8.73 -7.95
CA VAL A 146 9.95 8.85 -6.84
C VAL A 146 10.38 10.30 -6.59
N ASN A 147 10.45 11.14 -7.63
CA ASN A 147 10.79 12.55 -7.48
C ASN A 147 9.67 13.31 -6.76
N LEU A 148 8.42 12.97 -7.11
CA LEU A 148 7.24 13.52 -6.46
C LEU A 148 7.09 13.00 -5.04
N VAL A 149 7.50 11.74 -4.77
CA VAL A 149 7.67 11.24 -3.40
C VAL A 149 8.56 12.21 -2.65
N GLN A 150 9.79 12.48 -3.07
CA GLN A 150 10.70 13.37 -2.33
C GLN A 150 10.13 14.77 -2.03
N GLU A 151 9.30 15.33 -2.92
CA GLU A 151 8.68 16.64 -2.74
C GLU A 151 7.45 16.60 -1.81
N VAL A 152 6.60 15.59 -1.98
CA VAL A 152 5.48 15.24 -1.08
C VAL A 152 6.01 14.88 0.33
N LEU A 153 7.24 14.41 0.41
CA LEU A 153 7.83 13.82 1.59
C LEU A 153 8.91 14.71 2.26
N ARG A 154 8.99 15.98 1.85
CA ARG A 154 9.71 17.05 2.57
C ARG A 154 8.89 17.61 3.73
#